data_AF-A0A094B5L5-F1
#
_entry.id   AF-A0A094B5L5-F1
#
_cell.length_a   1.000
_cell.length_b   1.000
_cell.length_c   1.000
_cell.angle_alpha   90.00
_cell.angle_beta   90.00
_cell.angle_gamma   90.00
#
_symmetry.space_group_name_H-M   'P 1'
#
loop_
_entity.id
_entity.type
_entity.pdbx_description
1 polymer ?
#
loop_
_entity_poly.entity_id
_entity_poly.type
_entity_poly.pdbx_seq_one_letter_code
_entity_poly.pdbx_strand_id
1 'polypeptide(L)'
;MSSERNICITAIDGQTGHLIAELLLTSPDFKSKFTSICGLSLHPDSQKCAELTKLGAKIIPHVPGRVREMEKVLKQSKADTICLIPPTHPEKYDVTMELIEASKRAGIPNVCLISSAGADMADEKKQPKLREFIHIENEVMATKGDSKTETGHSPVVIRAGFYMENLLLYGPQVKHDGT
;
A
#
# COMPACT_ATOMS: atom_id res chain seq x y z
N MET A 1 -9.47 -11.71 24.20
CA MET A 1 -8.61 -12.20 23.11
C MET A 1 -7.63 -11.09 22.77
N SER A 2 -6.35 -11.23 23.14
CA SER A 2 -5.31 -10.36 22.59
C SER A 2 -4.93 -10.97 21.24
N SER A 3 -5.66 -10.66 20.17
CA SER A 3 -5.26 -11.07 18.82
C SER A 3 -3.98 -10.31 18.48
N GLU A 4 -2.90 -11.02 18.17
CA GLU A 4 -1.72 -10.42 17.56
C GLU A 4 -2.17 -9.61 16.34
N ARG A 5 -1.75 -8.33 16.26
CA ARG A 5 -2.11 -7.43 15.16
C ARG A 5 -0.87 -7.22 14.30
N ASN A 6 -0.79 -7.93 13.19
CA ASN A 6 0.33 -7.88 12.27
C ASN A 6 -0.10 -7.11 11.01
N ILE A 7 0.62 -6.03 10.72
CA ILE A 7 0.28 -5.13 9.63
C ILE A 7 1.25 -5.37 8.47
N CYS A 8 0.69 -5.62 7.29
CA CYS A 8 1.44 -5.62 6.04
C CYS A 8 1.28 -4.26 5.34
N ILE A 9 2.36 -3.60 4.94
CA ILE A 9 2.33 -2.34 4.19
C ILE A 9 2.97 -2.60 2.82
N THR A 10 2.23 -2.36 1.74
CA THR A 10 2.77 -2.51 0.37
C THR A 10 3.45 -1.21 -0.09
N ALA A 11 4.33 -1.31 -1.10
CA ALA A 11 5.11 -0.17 -1.60
C ALA A 11 5.74 0.65 -0.45
N ILE A 12 6.29 -0.05 0.56
CA ILE A 12 6.78 0.56 1.80
C ILE A 12 8.00 1.47 1.58
N ASP A 13 8.71 1.26 0.48
CA ASP A 13 9.79 2.10 -0.04
C ASP A 13 9.30 3.40 -0.69
N GLY A 14 8.02 3.47 -1.03
CA GLY A 14 7.35 4.72 -1.41
C GLY A 14 7.27 5.71 -0.25
N GLN A 15 7.08 7.00 -0.54
CA GLN A 15 7.00 8.04 0.50
C GLN A 15 5.87 7.77 1.49
N THR A 16 4.67 7.50 0.99
CA THR A 16 3.49 7.25 1.83
C THR A 16 3.67 5.99 2.68
N GLY A 17 4.16 4.90 2.09
CA GLY A 17 4.42 3.66 2.82
C GLY A 17 5.45 3.82 3.92
N HIS A 18 6.54 4.54 3.63
CA HIS A 18 7.60 4.82 4.59
C HIS A 18 7.10 5.66 5.77
N LEU A 19 6.41 6.79 5.50
CA LEU A 19 5.90 7.66 6.57
C LEU A 19 4.84 6.97 7.45
N ILE A 20 3.97 6.15 6.86
CA ILE A 20 3.00 5.35 7.64
C ILE A 20 3.75 4.37 8.54
N ALA A 21 4.72 3.63 8.01
CA ALA A 21 5.49 2.66 8.77
C ALA A 21 6.31 3.33 9.89
N GLU A 22 6.98 4.44 9.58
CA GLU A 22 7.75 5.22 10.53
C GLU A 22 6.86 5.73 11.67
N LEU A 23 5.72 6.34 11.35
CA LEU A 23 4.77 6.83 12.35
C LEU A 23 4.30 5.71 13.28
N LEU A 24 3.95 4.54 12.74
CA LEU A 24 3.54 3.39 13.52
C LEU A 24 4.66 2.89 14.46
N LEU A 25 5.90 2.85 13.99
CA LEU A 25 7.06 2.32 14.76
C LEU A 25 7.62 3.30 15.80
N THR A 26 7.40 4.60 15.62
CA THR A 26 8.00 5.66 16.44
C THR A 26 7.02 6.33 17.38
N SER A 27 5.75 6.49 16.99
CA SER A 27 4.76 7.18 17.81
C SER A 27 4.29 6.32 18.99
N PRO A 28 4.34 6.83 20.24
CA PRO A 28 3.78 6.15 21.41
C PRO A 28 2.29 5.82 21.28
N ASP A 29 1.54 6.62 20.52
CA ASP A 29 0.11 6.45 20.32
C ASP A 29 -0.23 5.20 19.49
N PHE A 30 0.72 4.68 18.72
CA PHE A 30 0.50 3.55 17.82
C PHE A 30 1.34 2.33 18.16
N LYS A 31 2.58 2.50 18.63
CA LYS A 31 3.55 1.41 18.83
C LYS A 31 3.04 0.27 19.72
N SER A 32 2.19 0.57 20.70
CA SER A 32 1.60 -0.42 21.61
C SER A 32 0.35 -1.10 21.07
N LYS A 33 -0.17 -0.68 19.90
CA LYS A 33 -1.45 -1.13 19.34
C LYS A 33 -1.31 -2.26 18.32
N PHE A 34 -0.10 -2.61 17.90
CA PHE A 34 0.19 -3.69 16.97
C PHE A 34 1.38 -4.54 17.44
N THR A 35 1.52 -5.72 16.85
CA THR A 35 2.54 -6.71 17.18
C THR A 35 3.75 -6.61 16.25
N SER A 36 3.53 -6.50 14.94
CA SER A 36 4.62 -6.37 13.97
C SER A 36 4.21 -5.62 12.69
N ILE A 37 5.23 -5.10 11.99
CA ILE A 37 5.09 -4.55 10.64
C ILE A 37 5.92 -5.36 9.67
N CYS A 38 5.28 -5.83 8.61
CA CYS A 38 5.90 -6.40 7.42
C CYS A 38 5.73 -5.42 6.26
N GLY A 39 6.82 -5.07 5.59
CA GLY A 39 6.82 -4.16 4.44
C GLY A 39 7.14 -4.87 3.15
N LEU A 40 6.28 -4.76 2.14
CA LEU A 40 6.58 -5.21 0.78
C LEU A 40 7.19 -4.06 -0.02
N SER A 41 8.33 -4.32 -0.65
CA SER A 41 9.14 -3.31 -1.34
C SER A 41 9.58 -3.77 -2.71
N LEU A 42 9.43 -2.93 -3.74
CA LEU A 42 10.02 -3.18 -5.06
C LEU A 42 11.54 -2.92 -5.05
N HIS A 43 12.01 -2.06 -4.14
CA HIS A 43 13.41 -1.72 -3.93
C HIS A 43 13.85 -1.99 -2.48
N PRO A 44 14.02 -3.26 -2.08
CA PRO A 44 14.29 -3.66 -0.69
C PRO A 44 15.62 -3.10 -0.16
N ASP A 45 16.58 -2.80 -1.05
CA ASP A 45 17.89 -2.24 -0.70
C ASP A 45 17.89 -0.70 -0.60
N SER A 46 16.72 -0.05 -0.75
CA SER A 46 16.60 1.40 -0.63
C SER A 46 16.94 1.91 0.78
N GLN A 47 17.42 3.15 0.87
CA GLN A 47 17.72 3.79 2.15
C GLN A 47 16.50 3.79 3.10
N LYS A 48 15.31 4.06 2.56
CA LYS A 48 14.05 4.01 3.32
C LYS A 48 13.77 2.64 3.93
N CYS A 49 14.04 1.55 3.20
CA CYS A 49 13.90 0.20 3.72
C CYS A 49 14.94 -0.09 4.81
N ALA A 50 16.18 0.37 4.64
CA ALA A 50 17.22 0.22 5.65
C ALA A 50 16.88 0.97 6.96
N GLU A 51 16.31 2.17 6.86
CA GLU A 51 15.83 2.96 8.01
C GLU A 51 14.68 2.25 8.73
N LEU A 52 13.65 1.79 8.01
CA LEU A 52 12.53 1.08 8.61
C LEU A 52 12.95 -0.25 9.25
N THR A 53 13.93 -0.94 8.67
CA THR A 53 14.51 -2.15 9.27
C THR A 53 15.14 -1.85 10.63
N LYS A 54 15.87 -0.73 10.77
CA LYS A 54 16.43 -0.28 12.05
C LYS A 54 15.33 0.05 13.08
N LEU A 55 14.18 0.52 12.61
CA LEU A 55 13.01 0.81 13.46
C LEU A 55 12.20 -0.44 13.83
N GLY A 56 12.50 -1.60 13.24
CA GLY A 56 11.88 -2.89 13.57
C GLY A 56 10.89 -3.43 12.53
N ALA A 57 10.78 -2.82 11.34
CA ALA A 57 10.01 -3.40 10.24
C ALA A 57 10.75 -4.60 9.62
N LYS A 58 10.00 -5.62 9.23
CA LYS A 58 10.52 -6.70 8.38
C LYS A 58 10.29 -6.34 6.92
N ILE A 59 11.35 -6.07 6.17
CA ILE A 59 11.26 -5.79 4.73
C ILE A 59 11.30 -7.11 3.93
N ILE A 60 10.37 -7.26 3.00
CA ILE A 60 10.27 -8.40 2.09
C ILE A 60 10.25 -7.88 0.65
N PRO A 61 11.11 -8.40 -0.24
CA PRO A 61 11.06 -8.05 -1.65
C PRO A 61 9.72 -8.44 -2.27
N HIS A 62 9.09 -7.49 -2.97
CA HIS A 62 7.99 -7.75 -3.87
C HIS A 62 8.54 -7.88 -5.28
N VAL A 63 8.37 -9.06 -5.87
CA VAL A 63 8.65 -9.31 -7.29
C VAL A 63 7.31 -9.43 -8.02
N PRO A 64 6.92 -8.44 -8.85
CA PRO A 64 5.68 -8.51 -9.62
C PRO A 64 5.58 -9.74 -10.53
N GLY A 65 4.35 -10.18 -10.81
CA GLY A 65 4.06 -11.35 -11.64
C GLY A 65 4.11 -12.68 -10.88
N ARG A 66 4.14 -12.66 -9.54
CA ARG A 66 4.36 -13.81 -8.65
C ARG A 66 3.28 -13.95 -7.57
N VAL A 67 1.99 -13.88 -7.95
CA VAL A 67 0.84 -13.96 -7.01
C VAL A 67 0.92 -15.12 -6.00
N ARG A 68 1.38 -16.32 -6.39
CA ARG A 68 1.50 -17.48 -5.49
C ARG A 68 2.62 -17.30 -4.46
N GLU A 69 3.67 -16.58 -4.80
CA GLU A 69 4.76 -16.25 -3.87
C GLU A 69 4.27 -15.16 -2.91
N MET A 70 3.54 -14.15 -3.40
CA MET A 70 2.93 -13.13 -2.55
C MET A 70 1.91 -13.71 -1.56
N GLU A 71 1.07 -14.67 -2.00
CA GLU A 71 0.19 -15.41 -1.09
C GLU A 71 0.97 -16.08 0.05
N LYS A 72 2.08 -16.77 -0.26
CA LYS A 72 2.93 -17.41 0.76
C LYS A 72 3.54 -16.39 1.70
N VAL A 73 4.05 -15.28 1.15
CA VAL A 73 4.63 -14.18 1.94
C VAL A 73 3.60 -13.62 2.92
N LEU A 74 2.38 -13.34 2.45
CA LEU A 74 1.29 -12.82 3.27
C LEU A 74 0.82 -13.81 4.35
N LYS A 75 0.76 -15.12 4.03
CA LYS A 75 0.47 -16.15 5.04
C LYS A 75 1.59 -16.26 6.08
N GLN A 76 2.86 -16.19 5.66
CA GLN A 76 4.01 -16.27 6.56
C GLN A 76 4.17 -15.03 7.44
N SER A 77 3.74 -13.85 6.97
CA SER A 77 3.73 -12.63 7.78
C SER A 77 2.66 -12.65 8.87
N LYS A 78 1.69 -13.57 8.77
CA LYS A 78 0.50 -13.66 9.65
C LYS A 78 -0.26 -12.33 9.73
N ALA A 79 -0.22 -11.54 8.66
CA ALA A 79 -0.87 -10.25 8.60
C ALA A 79 -2.39 -10.43 8.67
N ASP A 80 -3.05 -9.80 9.64
CA ASP A 80 -4.51 -9.66 9.68
C ASP A 80 -4.97 -8.35 9.01
N THR A 81 -4.05 -7.43 8.77
CA THR A 81 -4.32 -6.13 8.16
C THR A 81 -3.32 -5.84 7.04
N ILE A 82 -3.80 -5.41 5.88
CA ILE A 82 -2.98 -4.89 4.78
C ILE A 82 -3.28 -3.41 4.52
N CYS A 83 -2.26 -2.57 4.61
CA CYS A 83 -2.24 -1.23 4.05
C CYS A 83 -1.78 -1.33 2.59
N LEU A 84 -2.75 -1.37 1.68
CA LEU A 84 -2.54 -1.51 0.25
C LEU A 84 -2.30 -0.14 -0.36
N ILE A 85 -1.05 0.11 -0.75
CA ILE A 85 -0.60 1.31 -1.43
C ILE A 85 -0.21 0.90 -2.86
N PRO A 86 -0.94 1.40 -3.88
CA PRO A 86 -0.54 1.24 -5.27
C PRO A 86 0.85 1.88 -5.49
N PRO A 87 1.83 1.15 -6.06
CA PRO A 87 3.19 1.65 -6.17
C PRO A 87 3.32 2.76 -7.23
N THR A 88 4.34 3.60 -7.08
CA THR A 88 4.75 4.55 -8.13
C THR A 88 5.49 3.81 -9.24
N HIS A 89 4.76 2.99 -10.00
CA HIS A 89 5.29 2.14 -11.07
C HIS A 89 4.41 2.26 -12.34
N PRO A 90 4.97 2.14 -13.57
CA PRO A 90 4.17 2.19 -14.80
C PRO A 90 3.02 1.16 -14.81
N GLU A 91 3.29 -0.02 -14.26
CA GLU A 91 2.36 -1.16 -14.13
C GLU A 91 1.61 -1.15 -12.78
N LYS A 92 1.44 0.02 -12.13
CA LYS A 92 0.76 0.18 -10.83
C LYS A 92 -0.52 -0.64 -10.73
N TYR A 93 -1.34 -0.59 -11.77
CA TYR A 93 -2.62 -1.31 -11.80
C TYR A 93 -2.41 -2.82 -11.65
N ASP A 94 -1.63 -3.44 -12.53
CA ASP A 94 -1.40 -4.89 -12.53
C ASP A 94 -0.73 -5.37 -11.24
N VAL A 95 0.26 -4.61 -10.75
CA VAL A 95 0.95 -4.89 -9.48
C VAL A 95 -0.03 -4.85 -8.31
N THR A 96 -0.96 -3.88 -8.30
CA THR A 96 -1.96 -3.76 -7.24
C THR A 96 -3.02 -4.86 -7.33
N MET A 97 -3.47 -5.19 -8.55
CA MET A 97 -4.41 -6.29 -8.79
C MET A 97 -3.86 -7.64 -8.32
N GLU A 98 -2.57 -7.89 -8.57
CA GLU A 98 -1.86 -9.05 -8.02
C GLU A 98 -1.92 -9.07 -6.49
N LEU A 99 -1.65 -7.94 -5.83
CA LEU A 99 -1.65 -7.85 -4.37
C LEU A 99 -3.05 -8.04 -3.77
N ILE A 100 -4.11 -7.56 -4.44
CA ILE A 100 -5.50 -7.82 -4.05
C ILE A 100 -5.79 -9.31 -4.12
N GLU A 101 -5.43 -9.96 -5.22
CA GLU A 101 -5.65 -11.40 -5.39
C GLU A 101 -4.82 -12.24 -4.41
N ALA A 102 -3.56 -11.86 -4.16
CA ALA A 102 -2.72 -12.50 -3.15
C ALA A 102 -3.32 -12.35 -1.75
N SER A 103 -3.88 -11.17 -1.43
CA SER A 103 -4.54 -10.90 -0.14
C SER A 103 -5.77 -11.77 0.05
N LYS A 104 -6.62 -11.91 -0.98
CA LYS A 104 -7.78 -12.80 -0.99
C LYS A 104 -7.39 -14.25 -0.70
N ARG A 105 -6.35 -14.75 -1.37
CA ARG A 105 -5.85 -16.12 -1.16
C ARG A 105 -5.17 -16.33 0.19
N ALA A 106 -4.58 -15.27 0.73
CA ALA A 106 -4.00 -15.26 2.07
C ALA A 106 -5.05 -15.14 3.17
N GLY A 107 -6.27 -14.67 2.84
CA GLY A 107 -7.36 -14.50 3.79
C GLY A 107 -7.13 -13.34 4.75
N ILE A 108 -6.50 -12.23 4.30
CA ILE A 108 -6.26 -11.05 5.15
C ILE A 108 -7.57 -10.29 5.33
N PRO A 109 -8.16 -10.22 6.53
CA PRO A 109 -9.52 -9.69 6.70
C PRO A 109 -9.64 -8.17 6.57
N ASN A 110 -8.64 -7.41 7.05
CA ASN A 110 -8.69 -5.96 7.08
C ASN A 110 -7.87 -5.35 5.93
N VAL A 111 -8.48 -4.47 5.15
CA VAL A 111 -7.82 -3.81 4.01
C VAL A 111 -7.96 -2.30 4.16
N CYS A 112 -6.84 -1.59 4.14
CA CYS A 112 -6.79 -0.13 4.03
C CYS A 112 -6.14 0.23 2.69
N LEU A 113 -6.95 0.66 1.73
CA LEU A 113 -6.46 1.10 0.42
C LEU A 113 -6.14 2.60 0.46
N ILE A 114 -4.91 2.97 0.07
CA ILE A 114 -4.56 4.36 -0.23
C ILE A 114 -4.85 4.62 -1.71
N SER A 115 -5.94 5.35 -1.95
CA SER A 115 -6.38 5.81 -3.26
C SER A 115 -6.08 7.30 -3.46
N SER A 116 -6.63 7.91 -4.51
CA SER A 116 -6.40 9.31 -4.89
C SER A 116 -7.69 10.13 -4.91
N ALA A 117 -7.64 11.35 -4.39
CA ALA A 117 -8.73 12.30 -4.46
C ALA A 117 -9.03 12.69 -5.92
N GLY A 118 -10.31 12.78 -6.27
CA GLY A 118 -10.76 13.10 -7.63
C GLY A 118 -10.67 11.94 -8.62
N ALA A 119 -10.26 10.74 -8.19
CA ALA A 119 -10.23 9.56 -9.06
C ALA A 119 -11.61 9.19 -9.62
N ASP A 120 -12.67 9.46 -8.86
CA ASP A 120 -14.07 9.28 -9.25
C ASP A 120 -14.52 10.23 -10.37
N MET A 121 -13.91 11.42 -10.42
CA MET A 121 -14.14 12.44 -11.44
C MET A 121 -13.19 12.32 -12.65
N ALA A 122 -12.24 11.39 -12.61
CA ALA A 122 -11.26 11.21 -13.67
C ALA A 122 -11.92 10.63 -14.94
N ASP A 123 -11.70 11.30 -16.07
CA ASP A 123 -12.11 10.79 -17.37
C ASP A 123 -11.14 9.69 -17.84
N GLU A 124 -11.68 8.55 -18.25
CA GLU A 124 -10.88 7.37 -18.61
C GLU A 124 -9.93 7.62 -19.80
N LYS A 125 -10.33 8.48 -20.75
CA LYS A 125 -9.52 8.78 -21.94
C LYS A 125 -8.47 9.85 -21.66
N LYS A 126 -8.80 10.84 -20.85
CA LYS A 126 -7.91 11.99 -20.55
C LYS A 126 -6.98 11.74 -19.37
N GLN A 127 -7.43 10.99 -18.37
CA GLN A 127 -6.72 10.73 -17.12
C GLN A 127 -6.73 9.24 -16.76
N PRO A 128 -6.29 8.33 -17.66
CA PRO A 128 -6.40 6.89 -17.44
C PRO A 128 -5.68 6.42 -16.16
N LYS A 129 -4.50 6.98 -15.86
CA LYS A 129 -3.71 6.64 -14.67
C LYS A 129 -4.35 7.04 -13.35
N LEU A 130 -5.15 8.10 -13.35
CA LEU A 130 -5.95 8.49 -12.19
C LEU A 130 -7.21 7.63 -12.10
N ARG A 131 -7.81 7.29 -13.25
CA ARG A 131 -8.98 6.40 -13.33
C ARG A 131 -8.69 4.98 -12.85
N GLU A 132 -7.47 4.46 -13.06
CA GLU A 132 -6.99 3.18 -12.51
C GLU A 132 -7.29 3.03 -11.01
N PHE A 133 -7.23 4.11 -10.22
CA PHE A 133 -7.55 4.05 -8.79
C PHE A 133 -9.00 3.65 -8.52
N ILE A 134 -9.96 4.06 -9.36
CA ILE A 134 -11.36 3.63 -9.20
C ILE A 134 -11.54 2.16 -9.52
N HIS A 135 -10.82 1.65 -10.53
CA HIS A 135 -10.85 0.21 -10.80
C HIS A 135 -10.28 -0.59 -9.62
N ILE A 136 -9.19 -0.11 -9.01
CA ILE A 136 -8.61 -0.71 -7.80
C ILE A 136 -9.58 -0.61 -6.61
N GLU A 137 -10.21 0.56 -6.39
CA GLU A 137 -11.21 0.75 -5.33
C GLU A 137 -12.36 -0.24 -5.48
N ASN A 138 -12.91 -0.38 -6.69
CA ASN A 138 -14.00 -1.30 -6.97
C ASN A 138 -13.61 -2.75 -6.67
N GLU A 139 -12.39 -3.16 -7.04
CA GLU A 139 -11.89 -4.52 -6.79
C GLU A 139 -11.69 -4.80 -5.30
N VAL A 140 -11.14 -3.84 -4.53
CA VAL A 140 -11.08 -3.95 -3.06
C VAL A 140 -12.49 -4.02 -2.48
N MET A 141 -13.40 -3.16 -2.91
CA MET A 141 -14.77 -3.13 -2.38
C MET A 141 -15.59 -4.36 -2.77
N ALA A 142 -15.32 -4.99 -3.92
CA ALA A 142 -15.97 -6.22 -4.34
C ALA A 142 -15.64 -7.41 -3.43
N THR A 143 -14.54 -7.35 -2.68
CA THR A 143 -14.23 -8.38 -1.66
C THR A 143 -15.16 -8.29 -0.45
N LYS A 144 -15.79 -7.13 -0.21
CA LYS A 144 -16.75 -6.97 0.89
C LYS A 144 -18.01 -7.79 0.64
N GLY A 145 -18.22 -8.80 1.49
CA GLY A 145 -19.38 -9.69 1.38
C GLY A 145 -19.19 -10.86 0.40
N ASP A 146 -17.99 -11.05 -0.16
CA ASP A 146 -17.67 -12.25 -0.92
C ASP A 146 -17.42 -13.42 0.03
N SER A 147 -18.37 -14.36 0.09
CA SER A 147 -18.26 -15.58 0.92
C SER A 147 -17.08 -16.49 0.60
N LYS A 148 -16.35 -16.26 -0.51
CA LYS A 148 -15.18 -17.07 -0.89
C LYS A 148 -13.87 -16.57 -0.28
N THR A 149 -13.86 -15.42 0.39
CA THR A 149 -12.66 -14.82 0.96
C THR A 149 -12.98 -14.06 2.24
N GLU A 150 -12.08 -14.13 3.23
CA GLU A 150 -12.17 -13.27 4.42
C GLU A 150 -11.72 -11.83 4.11
N THR A 151 -10.94 -11.65 3.05
CA THR A 151 -10.49 -10.32 2.62
C THR A 151 -11.64 -9.39 2.33
N GLY A 152 -11.53 -8.17 2.87
CA GLY A 152 -12.60 -7.20 2.78
C GLY A 152 -13.70 -7.39 3.83
N HIS A 153 -13.47 -8.18 4.88
CA HIS A 153 -14.32 -8.16 6.07
C HIS A 153 -14.47 -6.71 6.60
N SER A 154 -13.34 -6.00 6.69
CA SER A 154 -13.28 -4.57 7.02
C SER A 154 -12.38 -3.82 6.02
N PRO A 155 -12.94 -3.38 4.87
CA PRO A 155 -12.23 -2.56 3.91
C PRO A 155 -12.46 -1.06 4.17
N VAL A 156 -11.40 -0.28 4.04
CA VAL A 156 -11.42 1.19 4.08
C VAL A 156 -10.65 1.72 2.88
N VAL A 157 -11.18 2.77 2.26
CA VAL A 157 -10.52 3.52 1.18
C VAL A 157 -10.21 4.92 1.67
N ILE A 158 -8.94 5.30 1.65
CA ILE A 158 -8.48 6.66 1.94
C ILE A 158 -8.06 7.31 0.64
N ARG A 159 -8.80 8.34 0.19
CA ARG A 159 -8.44 9.10 -1.01
C ARG A 159 -7.52 10.25 -0.66
N ALA A 160 -6.22 10.06 -0.87
CA ALA A 160 -5.21 11.07 -0.56
C ALA A 160 -5.26 12.24 -1.56
N GLY A 161 -5.14 13.46 -1.02
CA GLY A 161 -5.02 14.68 -1.83
C GLY A 161 -3.62 14.84 -2.43
N PHE A 162 -3.35 16.05 -2.92
CA PHE A 162 -2.04 16.38 -3.47
C PHE A 162 -0.98 16.41 -2.37
N TYR A 163 0.13 15.68 -2.57
CA TYR A 163 1.26 15.65 -1.64
C TYR A 163 2.12 16.92 -1.79
N MET A 164 2.31 17.67 -0.71
CA MET A 164 3.15 18.88 -0.71
C MET A 164 4.58 18.60 -1.17
N GLU A 165 5.08 17.40 -0.89
CA GLU A 165 6.41 16.92 -1.26
C GLU A 165 6.58 16.86 -2.78
N ASN A 166 5.51 16.66 -3.55
CA ASN A 166 5.57 16.70 -5.00
C ASN A 166 5.98 18.11 -5.50
N LEU A 167 5.67 19.19 -4.77
CA LEU A 167 6.11 20.54 -5.13
C LEU A 167 7.64 20.69 -5.10
N LEU A 168 8.31 19.95 -4.20
CA LEU A 168 9.77 20.00 -4.08
C LEU A 168 10.44 19.38 -5.31
N LEU A 169 9.79 18.41 -5.98
CA LEU A 169 10.27 17.82 -7.22
C LEU A 169 10.16 18.78 -8.41
N TYR A 170 9.17 19.67 -8.41
CA TYR A 170 8.99 20.69 -9.46
C TYR A 170 9.77 21.98 -9.20
N GLY A 171 10.29 22.18 -7.98
CA GLY A 171 11.07 23.37 -7.61
C GLY A 171 12.23 23.71 -8.57
N PRO A 172 13.03 22.73 -9.03
CA PRO A 172 14.09 22.96 -10.02
C PRO A 172 13.56 23.37 -11.40
N GLN A 173 12.48 22.73 -11.89
CA GLN A 173 11.86 23.04 -13.19
C GLN A 173 11.19 24.41 -13.20
N VAL A 174 10.49 24.79 -12.13
CA VAL A 174 9.87 26.12 -11.99
C VAL A 174 10.92 27.24 -12.01
N LYS A 175 12.14 26.97 -11.51
CA LYS A 175 13.27 27.92 -11.59
C LYS A 175 13.91 28.01 -12.98
N HIS A 176 13.78 26.98 -13.81
CA HIS A 176 14.46 26.89 -15.11
C HIS A 176 13.56 27.23 -16.30
N ASP A 177 12.27 26.86 -16.22
CA ASP A 177 11.27 27.04 -17.28
C ASP A 177 10.31 28.21 -16.98
N GLY A 178 10.51 28.91 -15.87
CA GLY A 178 9.78 30.13 -15.49
C GLY A 178 10.31 31.38 -16.18
N THR A 179 10.15 31.46 -17.51
CA THR A 179 10.23 32.71 -18.30
C THR A 179 9.06 32.81 -19.25
#